data_AF-A0A8T3XYK6-F1
#
_entry.id   AF-A0A8T3XYK6-F1
#
_cell.length_a   1.000
_cell.length_b   1.000
_cell.length_c   1.000
_cell.angle_alpha   90.00
_cell.angle_beta   90.00
_cell.angle_gamma   90.00
#
_symmetry.space_group_name_H-M   'P 1'
#
loop_
_entity.id
_entity.type
_entity.pdbx_description
1 polymer ?
#
loop_
_entity_poly.entity_id
_entity_poly.type
_entity_poly.pdbx_seq_one_letter_code
_entity_poly.pdbx_strand_id
1 'polypeptide(L)'
;MADSRDRIFRIEELTLYAIILGFVGLATAFLAFGLSQLKIFEAWQPHIFIFLGVVYLALSLFFITSMKRTLGADRQSTYRGESHGTGNFGKFKDSIGAIIAGFFGKTKFFLHYLLKYKVPLAFGLASGVFVTIIATASVQNFQLPAFNLQFPNMQSSASNASLPSLGLVKSEENKAPANVVDFSASKAGVNYSFSFSLVDKDAVKVNSSGNATLKVFDKSNKLLYEESFEIFETDFPSLVYTKAVDESKVGKSISSSGNATIKFVTSSGGELSNSTGVEVPILTLSEIEKMYEDDYTNAATNVDKTVTKYSFDATVVKIGYFTKAEGSNTNIYFRVDLRVKNIYAVENEFKTSTAKLTIGGTTYSPDPQSPFKTGNIKGGEIKQNYLLFKDVPSTISGGITIRAGTANSGPPLNEEYEYILNV
;
A
#
# COMPACT_ATOMS: atom_id res chain seq x y z
N MET A 1 11.73 -53.57 13.86
CA MET A 1 12.21 -52.17 13.89
C MET A 1 12.06 -51.42 12.56
N ALA A 2 11.87 -52.08 11.40
CA ALA A 2 11.60 -51.37 10.13
C ALA A 2 10.16 -50.78 10.07
N ASP A 3 9.18 -51.45 10.67
CA ASP A 3 7.76 -51.09 10.60
C ASP A 3 7.35 -49.84 11.42
N SER A 4 8.20 -49.35 12.33
CA SER A 4 7.93 -48.12 13.08
C SER A 4 8.47 -46.86 12.39
N ARG A 5 9.54 -46.97 11.60
CA ARG A 5 10.10 -45.83 10.85
C ARG A 5 9.21 -45.41 9.68
N ASP A 6 8.60 -46.37 8.99
CA ASP A 6 7.66 -46.09 7.90
C ASP A 6 6.37 -45.39 8.37
N ARG A 7 5.93 -45.65 9.60
CA ARG A 7 4.76 -44.96 10.18
C ARG A 7 5.08 -43.51 10.56
N ILE A 8 6.27 -43.25 11.10
CA ILE A 8 6.70 -41.90 11.48
C ILE A 8 6.86 -41.02 10.23
N PHE A 9 7.48 -41.55 9.16
CA PHE A 9 7.66 -40.80 7.91
C PHE A 9 6.33 -40.40 7.25
N ARG A 10 5.32 -41.29 7.29
CA ARG A 10 3.97 -41.00 6.77
C ARG A 10 3.23 -39.92 7.56
N ILE A 11 3.47 -39.81 8.87
CA ILE A 11 2.83 -38.79 9.71
C ILE A 11 3.42 -37.40 9.43
N GLU A 12 4.74 -37.30 9.25
CA GLU A 12 5.41 -36.04 8.92
C GLU A 12 4.98 -35.50 7.55
N GLU A 13 4.84 -36.40 6.56
CA GLU A 13 4.38 -36.01 5.21
C GLU A 13 2.93 -35.50 5.22
N LEU A 14 2.02 -36.23 5.89
CA LEU A 14 0.61 -35.82 6.04
C LEU A 14 0.48 -34.49 6.79
N THR A 15 1.33 -34.26 7.79
CA THR A 15 1.36 -33.00 8.55
C THR A 15 1.82 -31.83 7.68
N LEU A 16 2.87 -32.02 6.88
CA LEU A 16 3.35 -31.00 5.93
C LEU A 16 2.28 -30.66 4.89
N TYR A 17 1.55 -31.65 4.39
CA TYR A 17 0.45 -31.42 3.44
C TYR A 17 -0.73 -30.66 4.05
N ALA A 18 -1.11 -30.98 5.30
CA ALA A 18 -2.14 -30.24 6.02
C ALA A 18 -1.75 -28.78 6.23
N ILE A 19 -0.47 -28.52 6.52
CA ILE A 19 0.08 -27.16 6.66
C ILE A 19 0.00 -26.41 5.33
N ILE A 20 0.43 -27.02 4.21
CA ILE A 20 0.38 -26.40 2.89
C ILE A 20 -1.05 -26.07 2.46
N LEU A 21 -2.00 -26.99 2.67
CA LEU A 21 -3.43 -26.74 2.37
C LEU A 21 -3.99 -25.62 3.24
N GLY A 22 -3.60 -25.55 4.52
CA GLY A 22 -3.94 -24.45 5.42
C GLY A 22 -3.45 -23.09 4.91
N PHE A 23 -2.18 -23.01 4.46
CA PHE A 23 -1.63 -21.77 3.89
C PHE A 23 -2.31 -21.36 2.58
N VAL A 24 -2.64 -22.31 1.70
CA VAL A 24 -3.36 -22.02 0.45
C VAL A 24 -4.78 -21.51 0.75
N GLY A 25 -5.48 -22.13 1.70
CA GLY A 25 -6.79 -21.66 2.15
C GLY A 25 -6.74 -20.24 2.72
N LEU A 26 -5.76 -19.97 3.60
CA LEU A 26 -5.54 -18.66 4.20
C LEU A 26 -5.24 -17.58 3.14
N ALA A 27 -4.32 -17.86 2.20
CA ALA A 27 -3.98 -16.93 1.12
C ALA A 27 -5.18 -16.64 0.22
N THR A 28 -6.03 -17.64 -0.05
CA THR A 28 -7.26 -17.47 -0.83
C THR A 28 -8.27 -16.59 -0.10
N ALA A 29 -8.40 -16.75 1.23
CA ALA A 29 -9.27 -15.92 2.05
C ALA A 29 -8.79 -14.45 2.11
N PHE A 30 -7.48 -14.22 2.25
CA PHE A 30 -6.91 -12.86 2.21
C PHE A 30 -7.10 -12.20 0.84
N LEU A 31 -6.93 -12.94 -0.25
CA LEU A 31 -7.19 -12.43 -1.60
C LEU A 31 -8.67 -12.05 -1.78
N ALA A 32 -9.59 -12.92 -1.33
CA ALA A 32 -11.02 -12.65 -1.40
C ALA A 32 -11.43 -11.43 -0.55
N PHE A 33 -10.83 -11.28 0.63
CA PHE A 33 -11.05 -10.13 1.51
C PHE A 33 -10.48 -8.84 0.89
N GLY A 34 -9.26 -8.86 0.34
CA GLY A 34 -8.68 -7.69 -0.33
C GLY A 34 -9.49 -7.25 -1.55
N LEU A 35 -10.01 -8.21 -2.33
CA LEU A 35 -10.88 -7.93 -3.47
C LEU A 35 -12.27 -7.40 -3.05
N SER A 36 -12.79 -7.79 -1.89
CA SER A 36 -14.09 -7.30 -1.39
C SER A 36 -14.05 -5.86 -0.89
N GLN A 37 -12.87 -5.32 -0.56
CA GLN A 37 -12.71 -3.92 -0.16
C GLN A 37 -12.69 -2.95 -1.36
N LEU A 38 -12.59 -3.46 -2.59
CA LEU A 38 -12.53 -2.64 -3.80
C LEU A 38 -13.95 -2.43 -4.37
N LYS A 39 -14.46 -1.19 -4.30
CA LYS A 39 -15.79 -0.79 -4.81
C LYS A 39 -16.08 -1.20 -6.25
N ILE A 40 -15.05 -1.35 -7.10
CA ILE A 40 -15.21 -1.77 -8.50
C ILE A 40 -15.70 -3.22 -8.66
N PHE A 41 -15.68 -4.01 -7.60
CA PHE A 41 -16.06 -5.43 -7.61
C PHE A 41 -17.39 -5.75 -6.92
N GLU A 42 -18.15 -4.76 -6.43
CA GLU A 42 -19.46 -5.01 -5.77
C GLU A 42 -20.42 -5.82 -6.66
N ALA A 43 -20.48 -5.53 -7.97
CA ALA A 43 -21.31 -6.28 -8.91
C ALA A 43 -20.78 -7.69 -9.24
N TRP A 44 -19.51 -7.97 -8.96
CA TRP A 44 -18.82 -9.22 -9.33
C TRP A 44 -18.53 -10.12 -8.13
N GLN A 45 -18.79 -9.64 -6.92
CA GLN A 45 -18.52 -10.32 -5.67
C GLN A 45 -19.01 -11.80 -5.64
N PRO A 46 -20.26 -12.12 -6.01
CA PRO A 46 -20.72 -13.51 -6.00
C PRO A 46 -19.97 -14.40 -7.02
N HIS A 47 -19.59 -13.84 -8.18
CA HIS A 47 -18.84 -14.58 -9.20
C HIS A 47 -17.39 -14.83 -8.80
N ILE A 48 -16.75 -13.88 -8.09
CA ILE A 48 -15.39 -14.03 -7.57
C ILE A 48 -15.34 -15.14 -6.53
N PHE A 49 -16.30 -15.21 -5.61
CA PHE A 49 -16.36 -16.28 -4.61
C PHE A 49 -16.58 -17.66 -5.24
N ILE A 50 -17.46 -17.75 -6.26
CA ILE A 50 -17.68 -19.00 -7.00
C ILE A 50 -16.40 -19.42 -7.73
N PHE A 51 -15.73 -18.49 -8.41
CA PHE A 51 -14.48 -18.77 -9.14
C PHE A 51 -13.38 -19.26 -8.20
N LEU A 52 -13.16 -18.56 -7.07
CA LEU A 52 -12.17 -18.96 -6.07
C LEU A 52 -12.50 -20.31 -5.44
N GLY A 53 -13.78 -20.60 -5.19
CA GLY A 53 -14.25 -21.90 -4.71
C GLY A 53 -13.96 -23.03 -5.70
N VAL A 54 -14.19 -22.81 -7.00
CA VAL A 54 -13.89 -23.78 -8.07
C VAL A 54 -12.38 -24.03 -8.19
N VAL A 55 -11.56 -22.97 -8.13
CA VAL A 55 -10.10 -23.07 -8.16
C VAL A 55 -9.59 -23.87 -6.96
N TYR A 56 -10.10 -23.58 -5.76
CA TYR A 56 -9.75 -24.31 -4.54
C TYR A 56 -10.12 -25.79 -4.63
N LEU A 57 -11.32 -26.11 -5.13
CA LEU A 57 -11.77 -27.48 -5.33
C LEU A 57 -10.90 -28.22 -6.35
N ALA A 58 -10.56 -27.59 -7.47
CA ALA A 58 -9.72 -28.16 -8.52
C ALA A 58 -8.29 -28.45 -8.02
N LEU A 59 -7.70 -27.52 -7.26
CA LEU A 59 -6.39 -27.70 -6.64
C LEU A 59 -6.43 -28.85 -5.61
N SER A 60 -7.48 -28.90 -4.79
CA SER A 60 -7.69 -29.96 -3.79
C SER A 60 -7.80 -31.35 -4.46
N LEU A 61 -8.59 -31.47 -5.53
CA LEU A 61 -8.76 -32.71 -6.29
C LEU A 61 -7.47 -33.15 -6.99
N PHE A 62 -6.74 -32.20 -7.59
CA PHE A 62 -5.44 -32.45 -8.21
C PHE A 62 -4.43 -32.98 -7.18
N PHE A 63 -4.44 -32.40 -5.97
CA PHE A 63 -3.58 -32.84 -4.88
C PHE A 63 -3.92 -34.25 -4.41
N ILE A 64 -5.20 -34.56 -4.22
CA ILE A 64 -5.68 -35.90 -3.85
C ILE A 64 -5.28 -36.94 -4.90
N THR A 65 -5.38 -36.60 -6.18
CA THR A 65 -5.04 -37.51 -7.28
C THR A 65 -3.52 -37.74 -7.37
N SER A 66 -2.73 -36.68 -7.15
CA SER A 66 -1.28 -36.79 -7.07
C SER A 66 -0.85 -37.68 -5.89
N MET A 67 -1.46 -37.52 -4.71
CA MET A 67 -1.21 -38.41 -3.56
C MET A 67 -1.56 -39.86 -3.86
N LYS A 68 -2.69 -40.14 -4.52
CA LYS A 68 -3.06 -41.51 -4.91
C LYS A 68 -2.04 -42.13 -5.88
N ARG A 69 -1.47 -41.35 -6.80
CA ARG A 69 -0.42 -41.85 -7.71
C ARG A 69 0.88 -42.17 -6.97
N THR A 70 1.34 -41.28 -6.09
CA THR A 70 2.58 -41.49 -5.34
C THR A 70 2.46 -42.68 -4.38
N LEU A 71 1.35 -42.77 -3.64
CA LEU A 71 1.08 -43.90 -2.73
C LEU A 71 0.78 -45.22 -3.44
N GLY A 72 0.28 -45.16 -4.68
CA GLY A 72 0.02 -46.34 -5.51
C GLY A 72 1.29 -46.88 -6.20
N ALA A 73 2.21 -46.00 -6.59
CA ALA A 73 3.48 -46.39 -7.21
C ALA A 73 4.40 -47.16 -6.24
N ASP A 74 4.39 -46.80 -4.95
CA ASP A 74 5.17 -47.49 -3.92
C ASP A 74 4.70 -48.92 -3.62
N ARG A 75 3.45 -49.28 -3.97
CA ARG A 75 2.96 -50.66 -3.79
C ARG A 75 3.40 -51.62 -4.89
N GLN A 76 3.87 -51.12 -6.05
CA GLN A 76 4.34 -51.98 -7.14
C GLN A 76 5.86 -52.20 -7.13
N SER A 77 6.64 -51.32 -6.50
CA SER A 77 8.10 -51.47 -6.42
C SER A 77 8.56 -52.49 -5.38
N THR A 78 7.72 -52.88 -4.42
CA THR A 78 8.10 -53.84 -3.36
C THR A 78 8.15 -55.31 -3.81
N TYR A 79 7.78 -55.62 -5.07
CA TYR A 79 7.83 -56.99 -5.61
C TYR A 79 9.03 -57.28 -6.53
N ARG A 80 9.92 -56.31 -6.77
CA ARG A 80 11.21 -56.53 -7.43
C ARG A 80 12.33 -56.02 -6.53
N GLY A 81 13.06 -56.96 -5.93
CA GLY A 81 14.14 -56.69 -4.99
C GLY A 81 15.38 -56.07 -5.62
N GLU A 82 15.29 -54.82 -6.06
CA GLU A 82 16.46 -54.02 -6.45
C GLU A 82 16.56 -52.78 -5.55
N SER A 83 17.52 -52.85 -4.64
CA SER A 83 17.92 -51.77 -3.74
C SER A 83 18.88 -50.83 -4.46
N HIS A 84 18.36 -49.70 -4.97
CA HIS A 84 19.18 -48.50 -5.19
C HIS A 84 18.52 -47.30 -4.51
N GLY A 85 19.01 -47.02 -3.30
CA GLY A 85 18.70 -45.79 -2.58
C GLY A 85 19.50 -44.63 -3.14
N THR A 86 18.81 -43.71 -3.81
CA THR A 86 19.01 -42.24 -3.82
C THR A 86 18.07 -41.63 -4.87
N GLY A 87 17.26 -40.64 -4.49
CA GLY A 87 16.73 -39.68 -5.47
C GLY A 87 15.22 -39.54 -5.68
N ASN A 88 14.37 -39.67 -4.65
CA ASN A 88 12.95 -39.29 -4.79
C ASN A 88 12.62 -37.86 -4.33
N PHE A 89 13.36 -37.30 -3.37
CA PHE A 89 13.06 -35.94 -2.86
C PHE A 89 13.48 -34.82 -3.83
N GLY A 90 14.57 -35.01 -4.58
CA GLY A 90 15.00 -34.07 -5.63
C GLY A 90 14.00 -34.00 -6.80
N LYS A 91 13.55 -35.16 -7.29
CA LYS A 91 12.54 -35.24 -8.37
C LYS A 91 11.21 -34.61 -7.96
N PHE A 92 10.84 -34.66 -6.68
CA PHE A 92 9.64 -33.99 -6.17
C PHE A 92 9.77 -32.46 -6.17
N LYS A 93 10.91 -31.92 -5.72
CA LYS A 93 11.19 -30.48 -5.74
C LYS A 93 11.20 -29.91 -7.16
N ASP A 94 11.79 -30.65 -8.10
CA ASP A 94 11.83 -30.27 -9.51
C ASP A 94 10.45 -30.32 -10.17
N SER A 95 9.62 -31.30 -9.79
CA SER A 95 8.24 -31.43 -10.27
C SER A 95 7.34 -30.29 -9.75
N ILE A 96 7.47 -29.89 -8.47
CA ILE A 96 6.77 -28.71 -7.94
C ILE A 96 7.21 -27.43 -8.66
N GLY A 97 8.52 -27.24 -8.88
CA GLY A 97 9.05 -26.09 -9.61
C GLY A 97 8.50 -25.99 -11.05
N ALA A 98 8.45 -27.11 -11.77
CA ALA A 98 7.89 -27.18 -13.12
C ALA A 98 6.37 -26.93 -13.15
N ILE A 99 5.63 -27.40 -12.15
CA ILE A 99 4.17 -27.18 -12.03
C ILE A 99 3.86 -25.71 -11.74
N ILE A 100 4.59 -25.08 -10.82
CA ILE A 100 4.46 -23.66 -10.49
C ILE A 100 4.77 -22.81 -11.74
N ALA A 101 5.88 -23.10 -12.44
CA ALA A 101 6.24 -22.40 -13.66
C ALA A 101 5.19 -22.57 -14.77
N GLY A 102 4.61 -23.77 -14.93
CA GLY A 102 3.55 -24.03 -15.89
C GLY A 102 2.24 -23.33 -15.56
N PHE A 103 1.87 -23.23 -14.28
CA PHE A 103 0.68 -22.52 -13.82
C PHE A 103 0.78 -21.01 -14.07
N PHE A 104 1.93 -20.39 -13.73
CA PHE A 104 2.18 -18.97 -13.98
C PHE A 104 2.35 -18.63 -15.47
N GLY A 105 2.92 -19.54 -16.27
CA GLY A 105 2.99 -19.37 -17.72
C GLY A 105 1.62 -19.35 -18.40
N LYS A 106 0.70 -20.23 -17.97
CA LYS A 106 -0.65 -20.33 -18.53
C LYS A 106 -1.59 -19.23 -18.05
N THR A 107 -1.48 -18.78 -16.80
CA THR A 107 -2.26 -17.63 -16.30
C THR A 107 -1.87 -16.33 -16.99
N LYS A 108 -0.57 -16.13 -17.29
CA LYS A 108 -0.12 -14.97 -18.07
C LYS A 108 -0.68 -14.99 -19.51
N PHE A 109 -0.80 -16.18 -20.12
CA PHE A 109 -1.41 -16.35 -21.44
C PHE A 109 -2.93 -16.09 -21.40
N PHE A 110 -3.63 -16.59 -20.38
CA PHE A 110 -5.07 -16.39 -20.20
C PHE A 110 -5.44 -14.92 -19.93
N LEU A 111 -4.65 -14.23 -19.11
CA LEU A 111 -4.84 -12.81 -18.80
C LEU A 111 -4.54 -11.93 -20.03
N HIS A 112 -3.50 -12.27 -20.81
CA HIS A 112 -3.21 -11.60 -22.08
C HIS A 112 -4.31 -11.84 -23.13
N TYR A 113 -4.89 -13.05 -23.17
CA TYR A 113 -5.99 -13.40 -24.08
C TYR A 113 -7.28 -12.64 -23.75
N LEU A 114 -7.65 -12.55 -22.46
CA LEU A 114 -8.82 -11.79 -22.01
C LEU A 114 -8.68 -10.29 -22.27
N LEU A 115 -7.49 -9.73 -22.07
CA LEU A 115 -7.22 -8.31 -22.33
C LEU A 115 -7.17 -7.97 -23.83
N LYS A 116 -6.74 -8.92 -24.68
CA LYS A 116 -6.58 -8.69 -26.12
C LYS A 116 -7.87 -8.83 -26.93
N TYR A 117 -8.81 -9.70 -26.52
CA TYR A 117 -9.93 -10.08 -27.38
C TYR A 117 -11.31 -9.51 -27.02
N LYS A 118 -11.46 -8.68 -25.97
CA LYS A 118 -12.75 -8.05 -25.56
C LYS A 118 -13.96 -8.98 -25.79
N VAL A 119 -13.89 -10.21 -25.31
CA VAL A 119 -14.85 -11.27 -25.67
C VAL A 119 -16.25 -10.89 -25.16
N PRO A 120 -17.28 -10.78 -26.02
CA PRO A 120 -18.64 -10.52 -25.58
C PRO A 120 -19.29 -11.76 -24.96
N LEU A 121 -20.14 -11.49 -23.97
CA LEU A 121 -21.00 -12.41 -23.22
C LEU A 121 -21.76 -13.39 -24.14
N ALA A 122 -21.33 -14.65 -24.20
CA ALA A 122 -22.15 -15.74 -24.79
C ALA A 122 -21.77 -17.14 -24.24
N PHE A 123 -21.42 -17.24 -22.96
CA PHE A 123 -21.09 -18.54 -22.34
C PHE A 123 -21.69 -18.70 -20.93
N GLY A 124 -22.92 -18.21 -20.74
CA GLY A 124 -23.59 -18.15 -19.43
C GLY A 124 -24.94 -18.86 -19.31
N LEU A 125 -25.27 -19.83 -20.18
CA LEU A 125 -26.58 -20.50 -20.13
C LEU A 125 -26.56 -22.04 -20.00
N ALA A 126 -25.40 -22.67 -19.85
CA ALA A 126 -25.32 -24.13 -19.75
C ALA A 126 -25.03 -24.70 -18.34
N SER A 127 -24.78 -23.87 -17.32
CA SER A 127 -24.43 -24.34 -15.97
C SER A 127 -25.54 -24.15 -14.91
N GLY A 128 -26.68 -23.57 -15.27
CA GLY A 128 -27.74 -23.19 -14.34
C GLY A 128 -28.71 -24.30 -13.89
N VAL A 129 -28.59 -25.53 -14.41
CA VAL A 129 -29.64 -26.57 -14.20
C VAL A 129 -29.25 -27.64 -13.16
N PHE A 130 -28.01 -27.65 -12.66
CA PHE A 130 -27.55 -28.77 -11.81
C PHE A 130 -27.47 -28.51 -10.30
N VAL A 131 -27.85 -27.32 -9.80
CA VAL A 131 -27.65 -26.97 -8.37
C VAL A 131 -28.92 -26.46 -7.67
N THR A 132 -30.09 -26.96 -8.08
CA THR A 132 -31.37 -26.67 -7.37
C THR A 132 -31.85 -27.82 -6.49
N ILE A 133 -31.08 -28.92 -6.34
CA ILE A 133 -31.54 -30.11 -5.60
C ILE A 133 -30.99 -30.24 -4.16
N ILE A 134 -30.06 -29.38 -3.71
CA ILE A 134 -29.41 -29.57 -2.38
C ILE A 134 -29.77 -28.47 -1.34
N ALA A 135 -30.60 -27.49 -1.67
CA ALA A 135 -30.89 -26.36 -0.76
C ALA A 135 -32.26 -26.41 -0.05
N THR A 136 -32.89 -27.58 0.08
CA THR A 136 -34.13 -27.76 0.86
C THR A 136 -34.05 -28.96 1.79
N ALA A 137 -33.19 -28.86 2.80
CA ALA A 137 -33.32 -29.61 4.05
C ALA A 137 -32.38 -29.01 5.10
N SER A 138 -32.90 -28.12 5.96
CA SER A 138 -32.43 -27.84 7.35
C SER A 138 -32.59 -26.37 7.77
N VAL A 139 -33.82 -25.85 7.81
CA VAL A 139 -34.14 -24.77 8.76
C VAL A 139 -35.58 -24.97 9.24
N GLN A 140 -35.75 -25.69 10.35
CA GLN A 140 -36.97 -25.60 11.15
C GLN A 140 -36.58 -25.49 12.63
N ASN A 141 -37.25 -24.53 13.28
CA ASN A 141 -37.47 -24.37 14.72
C ASN A 141 -36.39 -23.67 15.55
N PHE A 142 -36.49 -22.35 15.62
CA PHE A 142 -36.20 -21.59 16.83
C PHE A 142 -37.24 -20.47 16.98
N GLN A 143 -38.25 -20.69 17.83
CA GLN A 143 -39.18 -19.64 18.26
C GLN A 143 -38.67 -19.03 19.57
N LEU A 144 -38.49 -17.72 19.60
CA LEU A 144 -38.26 -16.96 20.83
C LEU A 144 -39.61 -16.63 21.50
N PRO A 145 -39.71 -16.67 22.84
CA PRO A 145 -40.94 -16.32 23.53
C PRO A 145 -41.17 -14.80 23.50
N ALA A 146 -42.40 -14.40 23.23
CA ALA A 146 -42.84 -13.02 23.28
C ALA A 146 -42.86 -12.52 24.75
N PHE A 147 -42.10 -11.45 25.03
CA PHE A 147 -42.21 -10.69 26.27
C PHE A 147 -43.38 -9.71 26.17
N ASN A 148 -44.41 -9.93 26.98
CA ASN A 148 -45.59 -9.07 27.08
C ASN A 148 -45.39 -8.14 28.29
N LEU A 149 -45.01 -6.88 28.07
CA LEU A 149 -44.91 -5.88 29.13
C LEU A 149 -46.22 -5.11 29.22
N GLN A 150 -46.97 -5.40 30.29
CA GLN A 150 -48.22 -4.76 30.63
C GLN A 150 -47.91 -3.52 31.50
N PHE A 151 -48.11 -2.32 30.96
CA PHE A 151 -47.96 -1.08 31.75
C PHE A 151 -49.23 -0.83 32.57
N PRO A 152 -49.11 -0.44 33.86
CA PRO A 152 -50.27 -0.06 34.66
C PRO A 152 -50.80 1.31 34.24
N ASN A 153 -52.13 1.38 34.09
CA ASN A 153 -52.91 2.61 33.96
C ASN A 153 -52.59 3.57 35.11
N MET A 154 -51.94 4.70 34.83
CA MET A 154 -51.93 5.86 35.71
C MET A 154 -53.12 6.75 35.39
N GLN A 155 -54.17 6.65 36.21
CA GLN A 155 -55.17 7.71 36.33
C GLN A 155 -54.51 8.93 36.98
N SER A 156 -54.40 10.02 36.23
CA SER A 156 -54.05 11.33 36.79
C SER A 156 -55.32 12.12 37.08
N SER A 157 -55.48 12.45 38.36
CA SER A 157 -56.51 13.34 38.89
C SER A 157 -56.13 14.78 38.54
N ALA A 158 -56.90 15.41 37.65
CA ALA A 158 -56.76 16.83 37.36
C ALA A 158 -57.39 17.66 38.50
N SER A 159 -56.56 18.30 39.33
CA SER A 159 -56.99 19.41 40.18
C SER A 159 -56.60 20.73 39.52
N ASN A 160 -57.62 21.56 39.28
CA ASN A 160 -57.49 22.92 38.77
C ASN A 160 -56.76 23.79 39.78
N ALA A 161 -55.48 24.10 39.50
CA ALA A 161 -54.75 25.17 40.14
C ALA A 161 -54.44 26.25 39.09
N SER A 162 -54.92 27.46 39.35
CA SER A 162 -54.72 28.66 38.53
C SER A 162 -53.23 29.02 38.44
N LEU A 163 -52.69 29.01 37.22
CA LEU A 163 -51.33 29.42 36.90
C LEU A 163 -51.11 30.92 37.16
N PRO A 164 -50.01 31.32 37.82
CA PRO A 164 -49.61 32.72 37.89
C PRO A 164 -49.16 33.21 36.51
N SER A 165 -49.51 34.46 36.17
CA SER A 165 -49.15 35.10 34.90
C SER A 165 -47.62 35.18 34.76
N LEU A 166 -47.06 34.29 33.95
CA LEU A 166 -45.69 34.37 33.46
C LEU A 166 -45.52 35.67 32.68
N GLY A 167 -44.73 36.59 33.24
CA GLY A 167 -44.29 37.79 32.52
C GLY A 167 -43.63 37.38 31.21
N LEU A 168 -43.98 38.09 30.14
CA LEU A 168 -43.37 37.96 28.82
C LEU A 168 -41.84 37.95 28.95
N VAL A 169 -41.25 36.76 28.86
CA VAL A 169 -39.82 36.58 28.62
C VAL A 169 -39.57 37.28 27.29
N LYS A 170 -38.86 38.41 27.31
CA LYS A 170 -38.36 39.06 26.09
C LYS A 170 -37.70 37.96 25.27
N SER A 171 -38.25 37.65 24.11
CA SER A 171 -37.65 36.69 23.20
C SER A 171 -36.20 37.14 22.99
N GLU A 172 -35.25 36.31 23.42
CA GLU A 172 -33.84 36.54 23.12
C GLU A 172 -33.75 36.72 21.61
N GLU A 173 -33.37 37.93 21.20
CA GLU A 173 -33.15 38.27 19.81
C GLU A 173 -32.15 37.25 19.26
N ASN A 174 -32.55 36.51 18.23
CA ASN A 174 -31.80 35.37 17.73
C ASN A 174 -30.42 35.85 17.23
N LYS A 175 -29.39 35.70 18.06
CA LYS A 175 -28.04 36.22 17.82
C LYS A 175 -27.34 35.33 16.81
N ALA A 176 -27.38 35.73 15.54
CA ALA A 176 -26.68 35.04 14.47
C ALA A 176 -25.16 35.05 14.72
N PRO A 177 -24.46 33.91 14.51
CA PRO A 177 -23.00 33.86 14.67
C PRO A 177 -22.32 34.70 13.59
N ALA A 178 -21.29 35.45 13.99
CA ALA A 178 -20.53 36.35 13.15
C ALA A 178 -19.04 35.94 13.02
N ASN A 179 -18.53 35.09 13.92
CA ASN A 179 -17.15 34.60 13.83
C ASN A 179 -16.95 33.23 14.50
N VAL A 180 -15.88 32.52 14.10
CA VAL A 180 -15.36 31.33 14.79
C VAL A 180 -14.18 31.78 15.63
N VAL A 181 -14.20 31.51 16.94
CA VAL A 181 -13.14 31.85 17.89
C VAL A 181 -12.68 30.63 18.68
N ASP A 182 -11.58 30.78 19.42
CA ASP A 182 -11.01 29.73 20.27
C ASP A 182 -10.71 28.42 19.53
N PHE A 183 -10.47 28.48 18.20
CA PHE A 183 -10.17 27.29 17.43
C PHE A 183 -8.83 26.70 17.86
N SER A 184 -8.88 25.49 18.39
CA SER A 184 -7.73 24.79 18.95
C SER A 184 -7.74 23.34 18.49
N ALA A 185 -6.53 22.79 18.39
CA ALA A 185 -6.31 21.37 18.13
C ALA A 185 -5.40 20.83 19.23
N SER A 186 -5.77 19.67 19.78
CA SER A 186 -4.96 18.95 20.75
C SER A 186 -4.95 17.47 20.42
N LYS A 187 -3.89 16.77 20.80
CA LYS A 187 -3.77 15.32 20.63
C LYS A 187 -3.93 14.65 22.00
N ALA A 188 -4.86 13.70 22.09
CA ALA A 188 -5.11 12.89 23.28
C ALA A 188 -5.06 11.41 22.91
N GLY A 189 -3.88 10.79 23.10
CA GLY A 189 -3.64 9.42 22.68
C GLY A 189 -3.69 9.30 21.14
N VAL A 190 -4.59 8.46 20.64
CA VAL A 190 -4.77 8.18 19.20
C VAL A 190 -5.80 9.08 18.52
N ASN A 191 -6.33 10.08 19.23
CA ASN A 191 -7.33 10.99 18.69
C ASN A 191 -6.82 12.43 18.74
N TYR A 192 -7.14 13.16 17.68
CA TYR A 192 -7.13 14.62 17.67
C TYR A 192 -8.47 15.14 18.17
N SER A 193 -8.43 16.15 19.01
CA SER A 193 -9.59 16.91 19.47
C SER A 193 -9.51 18.32 18.92
N PHE A 194 -10.46 18.66 18.06
CA PHE A 194 -10.63 19.99 17.48
C PHE A 194 -11.80 20.68 18.17
N SER A 195 -11.56 21.84 18.76
CA SER A 195 -12.58 22.57 19.50
C SER A 195 -12.66 24.01 19.05
N PHE A 196 -13.86 24.58 18.99
CA PHE A 196 -14.08 25.99 18.70
C PHE A 196 -15.38 26.50 19.31
N SER A 197 -15.52 27.82 19.41
CA SER A 197 -16.74 28.52 19.78
C SER A 197 -17.21 29.42 18.64
N LEU A 198 -18.51 29.68 18.59
CA LEU A 198 -19.08 30.72 17.74
C LEU A 198 -19.38 31.95 18.59
N VAL A 199 -19.16 33.14 18.04
CA VAL A 199 -19.54 34.41 18.67
C VAL A 199 -20.38 35.24 17.74
N ASP A 200 -21.31 36.01 18.29
CA ASP A 200 -22.09 37.01 17.55
C ASP A 200 -21.26 38.29 17.27
N LYS A 201 -21.92 39.29 16.67
CA LYS A 201 -21.31 40.60 16.37
C LYS A 201 -20.82 41.37 17.60
N ASP A 202 -21.34 41.04 18.79
CA ASP A 202 -21.02 41.67 20.06
C ASP A 202 -19.99 40.84 20.86
N ALA A 203 -19.36 39.85 20.22
CA ALA A 203 -18.41 38.90 20.80
C ALA A 203 -18.99 38.03 21.93
N VAL A 204 -20.31 37.88 21.99
CA VAL A 204 -20.98 36.96 22.93
C VAL A 204 -21.01 35.58 22.32
N LYS A 205 -20.63 34.55 23.09
CA LYS A 205 -20.68 33.15 22.63
C LYS A 205 -22.12 32.73 22.37
N VAL A 206 -22.34 32.10 21.21
CA VAL A 206 -23.66 31.63 20.76
C VAL A 206 -23.56 30.20 20.24
N ASN A 207 -24.66 29.47 20.32
CA ASN A 207 -24.80 28.19 19.63
C ASN A 207 -25.52 28.45 18.30
N SER A 208 -25.13 27.76 17.24
CA SER A 208 -25.81 27.86 15.96
C SER A 208 -25.64 26.59 15.16
N SER A 209 -26.68 26.22 14.40
CA SER A 209 -26.64 25.09 13.49
C SER A 209 -26.00 25.49 12.15
N GLY A 210 -25.35 24.54 11.48
CA GLY A 210 -24.69 24.81 10.20
C GLY A 210 -23.84 23.64 9.72
N ASN A 211 -23.09 23.88 8.65
CA ASN A 211 -22.16 22.91 8.07
C ASN A 211 -20.73 23.33 8.31
N ALA A 212 -19.91 22.44 8.87
CA ALA A 212 -18.50 22.67 9.09
C ALA A 212 -17.65 21.83 8.14
N THR A 213 -16.52 22.38 7.69
CA THR A 213 -15.46 21.67 6.99
C THR A 213 -14.15 21.87 7.75
N LEU A 214 -13.62 20.77 8.27
CA LEU A 214 -12.32 20.71 8.93
C LEU A 214 -11.28 20.22 7.94
N LYS A 215 -10.18 20.96 7.80
CA LYS A 215 -9.01 20.54 7.01
C LYS A 215 -7.76 20.57 7.86
N VAL A 216 -6.86 19.61 7.64
CA VAL A 216 -5.52 19.59 8.22
C VAL A 216 -4.50 19.57 7.10
N PHE A 217 -3.53 20.48 7.17
CA PHE A 217 -2.43 20.60 6.24
C PHE A 217 -1.11 20.35 6.96
N ASP A 218 -0.12 19.83 6.25
CA ASP A 218 1.24 19.84 6.76
C ASP A 218 1.94 21.19 6.60
N LYS A 219 3.19 21.28 7.07
CA LYS A 219 4.03 22.47 6.96
C LYS A 219 4.30 22.93 5.52
N SER A 220 4.15 22.05 4.53
CA SER A 220 4.31 22.32 3.10
C SER A 220 2.97 22.63 2.40
N ASN A 221 1.89 22.84 3.16
CA ASN A 221 0.52 23.03 2.69
C ASN A 221 -0.07 21.83 1.93
N LYS A 222 0.46 20.61 2.14
CA LYS A 222 -0.18 19.39 1.64
C LYS A 222 -1.39 19.05 2.50
N LEU A 223 -2.54 18.84 1.87
CA LEU A 223 -3.75 18.39 2.56
C LEU A 223 -3.55 16.97 3.09
N LEU A 224 -3.69 16.79 4.41
CA LEU A 224 -3.58 15.51 5.10
C LEU A 224 -4.94 14.93 5.50
N TYR A 225 -5.93 15.79 5.73
CA TYR A 225 -7.27 15.39 6.14
C TYR A 225 -8.29 16.44 5.73
N GLU A 226 -9.47 15.99 5.33
CA GLU A 226 -10.64 16.83 5.07
C GLU A 226 -11.91 16.06 5.46
N GLU A 227 -12.75 16.67 6.28
CA GLU A 227 -14.08 16.16 6.60
C GLU A 227 -15.08 17.32 6.65
N SER A 228 -16.24 17.11 6.04
CA SER A 228 -17.39 18.00 6.21
C SER A 228 -18.45 17.30 7.04
N PHE A 229 -19.06 18.04 7.97
CA PHE A 229 -20.06 17.51 8.89
C PHE A 229 -21.06 18.60 9.30
N GLU A 230 -22.28 18.18 9.56
CA GLU A 230 -23.34 19.04 10.08
C GLU A 230 -23.17 19.20 11.60
N ILE A 231 -23.48 20.39 12.10
CA ILE A 231 -23.48 20.72 13.52
C ILE A 231 -24.85 21.29 13.87
N PHE A 232 -25.42 20.82 14.97
CA PHE A 232 -26.65 21.34 15.55
C PHE A 232 -26.33 22.21 16.77
N GLU A 233 -27.23 23.15 17.09
CA GLU A 233 -27.13 23.98 18.30
C GLU A 233 -26.96 23.18 19.59
N THR A 234 -27.54 21.98 19.64
CA THR A 234 -27.45 21.04 20.78
C THR A 234 -26.08 20.41 20.95
N ASP A 235 -25.20 20.50 19.94
CA ASP A 235 -23.88 19.87 19.95
C ASP A 235 -22.80 20.73 20.65
N PHE A 236 -23.18 21.88 21.20
CA PHE A 236 -22.29 22.80 21.92
C PHE A 236 -22.49 22.71 23.44
N PRO A 237 -21.96 21.67 24.12
CA PRO A 237 -21.94 21.65 25.57
C PRO A 237 -21.14 22.88 26.06
N SER A 238 -21.78 23.73 26.85
CA SER A 238 -21.14 24.94 27.40
C SER A 238 -20.58 25.90 26.33
N LEU A 239 -21.26 26.04 25.18
CA LEU A 239 -20.91 26.98 24.09
C LEU A 239 -19.58 26.65 23.37
N VAL A 240 -19.14 25.38 23.43
CA VAL A 240 -17.95 24.88 22.73
C VAL A 240 -18.32 23.63 21.97
N TYR A 241 -18.05 23.59 20.67
CA TYR A 241 -18.15 22.37 19.88
C TYR A 241 -16.82 21.64 19.91
N THR A 242 -16.84 20.31 20.01
CA THR A 242 -15.65 19.47 19.98
C THR A 242 -15.82 18.30 19.03
N LYS A 243 -14.86 18.12 18.13
CA LYS A 243 -14.78 17.01 17.19
C LYS A 243 -13.56 16.15 17.47
N ALA A 244 -13.78 14.86 17.69
CA ALA A 244 -12.71 13.88 17.73
C ALA A 244 -12.44 13.32 16.32
N VAL A 245 -11.16 13.23 15.95
CA VAL A 245 -10.69 12.61 14.70
C VAL A 245 -9.60 11.60 15.04
N ASP A 246 -9.80 10.35 14.63
CA ASP A 246 -8.81 9.29 14.79
C ASP A 246 -7.54 9.63 13.99
N GLU A 247 -6.36 9.48 14.61
CA GLU A 247 -5.06 9.77 14.02
C GLU A 247 -4.84 9.01 12.71
N SER A 248 -5.37 7.79 12.59
CA SER A 248 -5.26 6.97 11.37
C SER A 248 -5.97 7.56 10.15
N LYS A 249 -6.91 8.50 10.35
CA LYS A 249 -7.58 9.23 9.26
C LYS A 249 -6.76 10.42 8.77
N VAL A 250 -5.79 10.89 9.56
CA VAL A 250 -4.93 12.01 9.20
C VAL A 250 -3.70 11.47 8.47
N GLY A 251 -3.49 11.93 7.23
CA GLY A 251 -2.32 11.57 6.45
C GLY A 251 -1.02 11.89 7.20
N LYS A 252 0.02 11.11 6.94
CA LYS A 252 1.35 11.36 7.51
C LYS A 252 2.10 12.46 6.74
N SER A 253 2.98 13.18 7.42
CA SER A 253 3.89 14.17 6.84
C SER A 253 5.35 13.91 7.24
N ILE A 254 6.28 14.57 6.55
CA ILE A 254 7.71 14.60 6.88
C ILE A 254 7.95 15.44 8.16
N SER A 255 7.06 16.39 8.46
CA SER A 255 7.12 17.24 9.65
C SER A 255 6.08 16.79 10.68
N SER A 256 6.40 16.95 11.97
CA SER A 256 5.45 16.72 13.07
C SER A 256 4.44 17.85 13.27
N SER A 257 4.58 18.97 12.53
CA SER A 257 3.74 20.16 12.67
C SER A 257 2.96 20.45 11.40
N GLY A 258 1.74 20.94 11.57
CA GLY A 258 0.85 21.36 10.51
C GLY A 258 -0.06 22.51 10.92
N ASN A 259 -1.03 22.81 10.07
CA ASN A 259 -2.06 23.81 10.30
C ASN A 259 -3.43 23.19 10.07
N ALA A 260 -4.33 23.34 11.04
CA ALA A 260 -5.73 23.00 10.89
C ALA A 260 -6.52 24.26 10.54
N THR A 261 -7.54 24.10 9.69
CA THR A 261 -8.49 25.17 9.35
C THR A 261 -9.90 24.66 9.51
N ILE A 262 -10.77 25.46 10.12
CA ILE A 262 -12.19 25.20 10.19
C ILE A 262 -12.92 26.25 9.36
N LYS A 263 -13.84 25.81 8.51
CA LYS A 263 -14.81 26.66 7.83
C LYS A 263 -16.19 26.27 8.33
N PHE A 264 -17.00 27.22 8.77
CA PHE A 264 -18.38 27.00 9.21
C PHE A 264 -19.33 27.84 8.36
N VAL A 265 -20.35 27.21 7.81
CA VAL A 265 -21.41 27.84 7.01
C VAL A 265 -22.70 27.79 7.81
N THR A 266 -23.19 28.97 8.21
CA THR A 266 -24.43 29.12 8.97
C THR A 266 -25.64 28.68 8.14
N SER A 267 -26.79 28.41 8.77
CA SER A 267 -28.03 28.13 8.05
C SER A 267 -28.50 29.28 7.13
N SER A 268 -28.06 30.51 7.39
CA SER A 268 -28.31 31.68 6.52
C SER A 268 -27.32 31.82 5.37
N GLY A 269 -26.33 30.92 5.26
CA GLY A 269 -25.30 30.92 4.23
C GLY A 269 -24.07 31.79 4.53
N GLY A 270 -23.96 32.34 5.74
CA GLY A 270 -22.77 33.09 6.16
C GLY A 270 -21.58 32.17 6.36
N GLU A 271 -20.41 32.53 5.84
CA GLU A 271 -19.19 31.74 5.99
C GLU A 271 -18.25 32.34 7.03
N LEU A 272 -17.83 31.52 7.99
CA LEU A 272 -16.93 31.86 9.07
C LEU A 272 -15.71 30.93 8.99
N SER A 273 -14.51 31.41 9.35
CA SER A 273 -13.32 30.56 9.31
C SER A 273 -12.28 30.94 10.35
N ASN A 274 -11.53 29.95 10.83
CA ASN A 274 -10.38 30.15 11.70
C ASN A 274 -9.31 29.08 11.44
N SER A 275 -8.08 29.28 11.93
CA SER A 275 -6.96 28.36 11.77
C SER A 275 -6.13 28.25 13.04
N THR A 276 -5.48 27.10 13.24
CA THR A 276 -4.66 26.84 14.42
C THR A 276 -3.55 25.82 14.12
N GLY A 277 -2.46 25.86 14.88
CA GLY A 277 -1.40 24.87 14.75
C GLY A 277 -1.86 23.49 15.23
N VAL A 278 -1.37 22.43 14.60
CA VAL A 278 -1.69 21.04 14.99
C VAL A 278 -0.49 20.12 14.82
N GLU A 279 -0.33 19.14 15.71
CA GLU A 279 0.63 18.06 15.51
C GLU A 279 0.10 17.07 14.48
N VAL A 280 0.95 16.62 13.56
CA VAL A 280 0.54 15.67 12.51
C VAL A 280 1.37 14.38 12.57
N PRO A 281 0.82 13.24 12.12
CA PRO A 281 1.55 11.97 12.15
C PRO A 281 2.79 12.05 11.27
N ILE A 282 3.91 11.50 11.73
CA ILE A 282 5.19 11.59 11.02
C ILE A 282 5.41 10.32 10.19
N LEU A 283 5.90 10.48 8.96
CA LEU A 283 6.42 9.39 8.15
C LEU A 283 7.68 8.80 8.81
N THR A 284 7.78 7.47 8.83
CA THR A 284 9.01 6.79 9.22
C THR A 284 10.11 7.05 8.18
N LEU A 285 11.39 6.90 8.55
CA LEU A 285 12.51 7.08 7.64
C LEU A 285 12.36 6.22 6.36
N SER A 286 11.94 4.97 6.50
CA SER A 286 11.73 4.07 5.35
C SER A 286 10.57 4.54 4.45
N GLU A 287 9.50 5.10 5.01
CA GLU A 287 8.42 5.69 4.22
C GLU A 287 8.88 6.95 3.47
N ILE A 288 9.72 7.78 4.09
CA ILE A 288 10.33 8.96 3.46
C ILE A 288 11.26 8.56 2.32
N GLU A 289 12.16 7.59 2.55
CA GLU A 289 13.07 7.07 1.53
C GLU A 289 12.30 6.49 0.34
N LYS A 290 11.24 5.74 0.60
CA LYS A 290 10.37 5.19 -0.44
C LYS A 290 9.67 6.29 -1.24
N MET A 291 9.11 7.29 -0.57
CA MET A 291 8.46 8.43 -1.23
C MET A 291 9.44 9.16 -2.18
N TYR A 292 10.67 9.41 -1.75
CA TYR A 292 11.67 10.03 -2.63
C TYR A 292 12.14 9.12 -3.78
N GLU A 293 12.19 7.80 -3.57
CA GLU A 293 12.47 6.84 -4.65
C GLU A 293 11.35 6.83 -5.68
N ASP A 294 10.09 6.89 -5.24
CA ASP A 294 8.91 6.96 -6.10
C ASP A 294 8.91 8.28 -6.90
N ASP A 295 9.17 9.41 -6.25
CA ASP A 295 9.29 10.72 -6.89
C ASP A 295 10.38 10.74 -7.97
N TYR A 296 11.58 10.23 -7.65
CA TYR A 296 12.65 10.08 -8.63
C TYR A 296 12.26 9.14 -9.75
N THR A 297 11.63 8.00 -9.44
CA THR A 297 11.23 7.02 -10.45
C THR A 297 10.29 7.63 -11.49
N ASN A 298 9.39 8.51 -11.03
CA ASN A 298 8.40 9.19 -11.86
C ASN A 298 8.99 10.38 -12.65
N ALA A 299 9.91 11.13 -12.07
CA ALA A 299 10.46 12.34 -12.68
C ALA A 299 11.72 12.11 -13.54
N ALA A 300 12.46 11.03 -13.28
CA ALA A 300 13.73 10.77 -13.94
C ALA A 300 13.57 10.33 -15.41
N THR A 301 14.59 10.64 -16.20
CA THR A 301 14.66 10.29 -17.62
C THR A 301 15.30 8.91 -17.79
N ASN A 302 14.61 8.00 -18.46
CA ASN A 302 15.20 6.72 -18.88
C ASN A 302 16.18 6.95 -20.03
N VAL A 303 17.36 6.35 -19.93
CA VAL A 303 18.45 6.50 -20.90
C VAL A 303 18.72 5.18 -21.62
N ASP A 304 18.83 4.08 -20.86
CA ASP A 304 19.10 2.71 -21.36
C ASP A 304 20.23 2.60 -22.39
N LYS A 305 21.27 3.42 -22.25
CA LYS A 305 22.42 3.44 -23.16
C LYS A 305 23.51 2.55 -22.60
N THR A 306 23.97 1.58 -23.40
CA THR A 306 25.05 0.66 -23.03
C THR A 306 26.32 0.99 -23.81
N VAL A 307 27.45 1.02 -23.12
CA VAL A 307 28.79 1.04 -23.71
C VAL A 307 29.49 -0.26 -23.31
N THR A 308 29.80 -1.07 -24.32
CA THR A 308 30.62 -2.27 -24.17
C THR A 308 32.07 -1.90 -24.42
N LYS A 309 32.91 -2.14 -23.42
CA LYS A 309 34.34 -1.89 -23.51
C LYS A 309 35.07 -2.88 -22.63
N TYR A 310 36.20 -3.42 -23.09
CA TYR A 310 37.01 -4.35 -22.30
C TYR A 310 36.20 -5.48 -21.67
N SER A 311 36.31 -5.65 -20.35
CA SER A 311 35.67 -6.70 -19.59
C SER A 311 34.24 -6.36 -19.17
N PHE A 312 33.68 -5.21 -19.56
CA PHE A 312 32.35 -4.79 -19.06
C PHE A 312 31.40 -4.27 -20.13
N ASP A 313 30.13 -4.61 -19.94
CA ASP A 313 28.99 -3.84 -20.44
C ASP A 313 28.55 -2.91 -19.31
N ALA A 314 28.75 -1.61 -19.47
CA ALA A 314 28.18 -0.61 -18.58
C ALA A 314 26.94 0.01 -19.23
N THR A 315 25.85 0.13 -18.49
CA THR A 315 24.60 0.75 -18.93
C THR A 315 24.27 1.92 -18.00
N VAL A 316 24.06 3.11 -18.56
CA VAL A 316 23.32 4.18 -17.88
C VAL A 316 21.84 3.91 -18.08
N VAL A 317 21.15 3.55 -17.01
CA VAL A 317 19.73 3.14 -17.06
C VAL A 317 18.84 4.37 -17.01
N LYS A 318 19.06 5.25 -16.02
CA LYS A 318 18.19 6.37 -15.69
C LYS A 318 19.00 7.50 -15.05
N ILE A 319 18.56 8.73 -15.27
CA ILE A 319 19.17 9.94 -14.68
C ILE A 319 18.10 10.92 -14.22
N GLY A 320 18.38 11.70 -13.19
CA GLY A 320 17.49 12.79 -12.76
C GLY A 320 17.81 13.32 -11.37
N TYR A 321 17.06 14.33 -10.94
CA TYR A 321 17.15 14.85 -9.57
C TYR A 321 16.55 13.87 -8.57
N PHE A 322 17.26 13.64 -7.47
CA PHE A 322 16.90 12.73 -6.41
C PHE A 322 17.03 13.45 -5.07
N THR A 323 15.94 13.49 -4.32
CA THR A 323 15.94 14.01 -2.94
C THR A 323 16.30 12.88 -1.99
N LYS A 324 17.15 13.14 -1.01
CA LYS A 324 17.53 12.18 0.02
C LYS A 324 17.40 12.81 1.41
N ALA A 325 16.83 12.06 2.35
CA ALA A 325 16.83 12.43 3.75
C ALA A 325 18.19 12.10 4.40
N GLU A 326 18.76 13.08 5.11
CA GLU A 326 19.99 12.94 5.89
C GLU A 326 19.77 13.53 7.28
N GLY A 327 19.27 12.70 8.19
CA GLY A 327 18.84 13.15 9.51
C GLY A 327 17.63 14.09 9.40
N SER A 328 17.76 15.31 9.93
CA SER A 328 16.74 16.36 9.82
C SER A 328 16.80 17.17 8.52
N ASN A 329 17.84 16.95 7.71
CA ASN A 329 18.07 17.72 6.49
C ASN A 329 17.63 16.93 5.26
N THR A 330 17.29 17.65 4.20
CA THR A 330 17.04 17.08 2.88
C THR A 330 18.09 17.63 1.92
N ASN A 331 18.72 16.72 1.17
CA ASN A 331 19.70 17.07 0.17
C ASN A 331 19.17 16.66 -1.21
N ILE A 332 19.38 17.50 -2.20
CA ILE A 332 19.05 17.21 -3.60
C ILE A 332 20.34 16.84 -4.32
N TYR A 333 20.31 15.70 -5.00
CA TYR A 333 21.41 15.15 -5.78
C TYR A 333 20.97 15.03 -7.24
N PHE A 334 21.91 15.11 -8.16
CA PHE A 334 21.73 14.52 -9.48
C PHE A 334 22.14 13.04 -9.39
N ARG A 335 21.21 12.14 -9.68
CA ARG A 335 21.40 10.69 -9.58
C ARG A 335 21.59 10.07 -10.96
N VAL A 336 22.52 9.13 -11.05
CA VAL A 336 22.78 8.32 -12.26
C VAL A 336 22.70 6.85 -11.88
N ASP A 337 21.68 6.16 -12.38
CA ASP A 337 21.51 4.72 -12.20
C ASP A 337 22.38 3.96 -13.20
N LEU A 338 23.25 3.09 -12.68
CA LEU A 338 24.22 2.31 -13.44
C LEU A 338 23.98 0.83 -13.27
N ARG A 339 24.13 0.09 -14.37
CA ARG A 339 24.19 -1.36 -14.39
C ARG A 339 25.47 -1.79 -15.10
N VAL A 340 26.33 -2.53 -14.41
CA VAL A 340 27.62 -2.99 -14.93
C VAL A 340 27.66 -4.51 -14.91
N LYS A 341 27.90 -5.12 -16.07
CA LYS A 341 28.05 -6.56 -16.24
C LYS A 341 29.47 -6.90 -16.64
N ASN A 342 30.13 -7.80 -15.92
CA ASN A 342 31.39 -8.36 -16.39
C ASN A 342 31.10 -9.39 -17.50
N ILE A 343 31.58 -9.12 -18.71
CA ILE A 343 31.33 -9.96 -19.89
C ILE A 343 32.36 -11.07 -20.08
N TYR A 344 33.40 -11.11 -19.26
CA TYR A 344 34.42 -12.15 -19.30
C TYR A 344 34.10 -13.27 -18.30
N ALA A 345 34.76 -14.42 -18.45
CA ALA A 345 34.61 -15.55 -17.53
C ALA A 345 35.35 -15.33 -16.20
N VAL A 346 36.38 -14.48 -16.20
CA VAL A 346 37.23 -14.19 -15.02
C VAL A 346 36.77 -12.93 -14.31
N GLU A 347 37.07 -12.86 -13.01
CA GLU A 347 36.85 -11.67 -12.20
C GLU A 347 37.67 -10.49 -12.74
N ASN A 348 37.04 -9.31 -12.80
CA ASN A 348 37.67 -8.06 -13.20
C ASN A 348 37.23 -6.94 -12.27
N GLU A 349 38.03 -5.87 -12.20
CA GLU A 349 37.75 -4.73 -11.34
C GLU A 349 37.17 -3.55 -12.16
N PHE A 350 36.05 -3.01 -11.71
CA PHE A 350 35.48 -1.75 -12.20
C PHE A 350 35.63 -0.69 -11.10
N LYS A 351 36.01 0.54 -11.44
CA LYS A 351 36.22 1.65 -10.48
C LYS A 351 35.33 2.84 -10.82
N THR A 352 34.49 3.26 -9.87
CA THR A 352 33.67 4.49 -9.94
C THR A 352 34.36 5.70 -9.34
N SER A 353 35.56 5.56 -8.75
CA SER A 353 36.33 6.69 -8.21
C SER A 353 36.75 7.71 -9.27
N THR A 354 36.79 7.29 -10.53
CA THR A 354 37.07 8.15 -11.69
C THR A 354 35.82 8.65 -12.38
N ALA A 355 34.63 8.31 -11.87
CA ALA A 355 33.38 8.74 -12.47
C ALA A 355 33.25 10.28 -12.42
N LYS A 356 32.61 10.85 -13.44
CA LYS A 356 32.40 12.29 -13.60
C LYS A 356 31.07 12.54 -14.28
N LEU A 357 30.41 13.64 -13.94
CA LEU A 357 29.26 14.17 -14.64
C LEU A 357 29.65 15.53 -15.18
N THR A 358 29.49 15.78 -16.47
CA THR A 358 29.74 17.09 -17.08
C THR A 358 28.43 17.61 -17.68
N ILE A 359 28.00 18.80 -17.24
CA ILE A 359 26.79 19.46 -17.70
C ILE A 359 27.14 20.89 -18.08
N GLY A 360 26.85 21.30 -19.32
CA GLY A 360 27.13 22.67 -19.77
C GLY A 360 28.60 23.08 -19.62
N GLY A 361 29.53 22.13 -19.71
CA GLY A 361 30.96 22.36 -19.51
C GLY A 361 31.45 22.33 -18.05
N THR A 362 30.56 22.27 -17.07
CA THR A 362 30.94 22.13 -15.65
C THR A 362 31.00 20.65 -15.26
N THR A 363 32.08 20.23 -14.61
CA THR A 363 32.29 18.85 -14.18
C THR A 363 32.08 18.67 -12.68
N TYR A 364 31.29 17.66 -12.31
CA TYR A 364 30.95 17.26 -10.96
C TYR A 364 31.57 15.90 -10.65
N SER A 365 32.03 15.75 -9.41
CA SER A 365 32.52 14.46 -8.90
C SER A 365 31.43 13.75 -8.11
N PRO A 366 31.42 12.40 -8.08
CA PRO A 366 30.48 11.64 -7.30
C PRO A 366 30.60 11.97 -5.81
N ASP A 367 29.45 12.04 -5.14
CA ASP A 367 29.38 12.19 -3.71
C ASP A 367 29.89 10.92 -3.01
N PRO A 368 30.66 11.03 -1.90
CA PRO A 368 31.15 9.87 -1.14
C PRO A 368 30.05 8.94 -0.58
N GLN A 369 28.82 9.44 -0.45
CA GLN A 369 27.64 8.68 -0.05
C GLN A 369 26.99 7.90 -1.20
N SER A 370 27.52 7.99 -2.42
CA SER A 370 27.08 7.15 -3.54
C SER A 370 27.18 5.68 -3.14
N PRO A 371 26.07 4.92 -3.19
CA PRO A 371 26.10 3.51 -2.80
C PRO A 371 26.83 2.63 -3.82
N PHE A 372 26.98 3.10 -5.07
CA PHE A 372 27.76 2.39 -6.07
C PHE A 372 29.27 2.61 -5.92
N LYS A 373 29.85 1.92 -4.95
CA LYS A 373 31.31 1.79 -4.77
C LYS A 373 31.76 0.52 -5.46
N THR A 374 32.53 0.61 -6.53
CA THR A 374 32.87 -0.58 -7.30
C THR A 374 34.23 -1.16 -6.93
N GLY A 375 34.35 -2.46 -7.13
CA GLY A 375 35.53 -3.29 -6.89
C GLY A 375 35.48 -4.48 -7.84
N ASN A 376 35.90 -5.65 -7.36
CA ASN A 376 35.89 -6.87 -8.17
C ASN A 376 34.46 -7.34 -8.48
N ILE A 377 34.21 -7.69 -9.75
CA ILE A 377 32.95 -8.23 -10.26
C ILE A 377 33.26 -9.58 -10.92
N LYS A 378 32.58 -10.64 -10.48
CA LYS A 378 32.82 -12.00 -11.02
C LYS A 378 32.40 -12.08 -12.48
N GLY A 379 32.99 -13.03 -13.22
CA GLY A 379 32.62 -13.24 -14.61
C GLY A 379 31.13 -13.54 -14.78
N GLY A 380 30.46 -12.83 -15.68
CA GLY A 380 29.01 -12.91 -15.91
C GLY A 380 28.13 -12.22 -14.87
N GLU A 381 28.69 -11.73 -13.75
CA GLU A 381 27.92 -11.04 -12.70
C GLU A 381 27.47 -9.65 -13.17
N ILE A 382 26.25 -9.27 -12.74
CA ILE A 382 25.69 -7.94 -12.94
C ILE A 382 25.63 -7.24 -11.57
N LYS A 383 26.22 -6.06 -11.48
CA LYS A 383 26.03 -5.13 -10.36
C LYS A 383 25.19 -3.96 -10.82
N GLN A 384 24.19 -3.58 -10.04
CA GLN A 384 23.34 -2.43 -10.31
C GLN A 384 23.19 -1.59 -9.05
N ASN A 385 23.45 -0.29 -9.18
CA ASN A 385 23.24 0.70 -8.13
C ASN A 385 23.36 2.11 -8.75
N TYR A 386 23.50 3.16 -7.94
CA TYR A 386 23.56 4.54 -8.46
C TYR A 386 24.72 5.37 -7.90
N LEU A 387 25.07 6.40 -8.68
CA LEU A 387 25.96 7.49 -8.29
C LEU A 387 25.14 8.73 -7.98
N LEU A 388 25.58 9.49 -6.98
CA LEU A 388 25.00 10.77 -6.60
C LEU A 388 26.01 11.88 -6.90
N PHE A 389 25.54 13.02 -7.40
CA PHE A 389 26.35 14.21 -7.65
C PHE A 389 25.72 15.41 -6.93
N LYS A 390 26.51 16.10 -6.10
CA LYS A 390 26.08 17.32 -5.40
C LYS A 390 26.29 18.56 -6.26
N ASP A 391 25.60 19.63 -5.87
CA ASP A 391 25.77 20.99 -6.42
C ASP A 391 25.47 21.12 -7.92
N VAL A 392 24.72 20.17 -8.48
CA VAL A 392 24.25 20.22 -9.86
C VAL A 392 23.07 21.21 -9.93
N PRO A 393 23.14 22.27 -10.77
CA PRO A 393 22.11 23.30 -10.85
C PRO A 393 20.78 22.73 -11.32
N SER A 394 19.70 22.99 -10.59
CA SER A 394 18.34 22.47 -10.89
C SER A 394 17.85 22.71 -12.31
N THR A 395 18.36 23.75 -12.99
CA THR A 395 18.14 24.01 -14.40
C THR A 395 19.36 23.59 -15.21
N ILE A 396 19.22 22.53 -16.00
CA ILE A 396 20.28 22.03 -16.88
C ILE A 396 20.14 22.69 -18.24
N SER A 397 21.24 23.22 -18.77
CA SER A 397 21.34 23.65 -20.16
C SER A 397 22.60 23.06 -20.80
N GLY A 398 22.48 22.62 -22.06
CA GLY A 398 23.56 21.97 -22.81
C GLY A 398 23.61 20.45 -22.66
N GLY A 399 24.57 19.83 -23.35
CA GLY A 399 24.74 18.38 -23.35
C GLY A 399 25.18 17.83 -22.01
N ILE A 400 24.74 16.62 -21.70
CA ILE A 400 25.16 15.87 -20.51
C ILE A 400 26.17 14.82 -20.94
N THR A 401 27.35 14.84 -20.34
CA THR A 401 28.36 13.79 -20.50
C THR A 401 28.56 13.06 -19.19
N ILE A 402 28.42 11.74 -19.20
CA ILE A 402 28.59 10.89 -18.02
C ILE A 402 29.82 10.02 -18.27
N ARG A 403 30.80 10.08 -17.37
CA ARG A 403 31.87 9.10 -17.26
C ARG A 403 31.53 8.18 -16.10
N ALA A 404 31.12 6.94 -16.40
CA ALA A 404 30.60 6.01 -15.39
C ALA A 404 31.69 5.35 -14.53
N GLY A 405 32.93 5.31 -15.02
CA GLY A 405 34.06 4.68 -14.33
C GLY A 405 35.13 4.20 -15.29
N THR A 406 36.04 3.36 -14.77
CA THR A 406 37.16 2.75 -15.51
C THR A 406 37.29 1.28 -15.18
N ALA A 407 37.64 0.45 -16.16
CA ALA A 407 38.05 -0.94 -15.95
C ALA A 407 39.55 -1.03 -15.70
N ASN A 408 39.99 -1.91 -14.80
CA ASN A 408 41.41 -2.17 -14.60
C ASN A 408 41.85 -3.28 -15.57
N SER A 409 42.40 -2.91 -16.73
CA SER A 409 42.86 -3.85 -17.77
C SER A 409 44.38 -4.01 -17.83
N GLY A 410 45.11 -3.51 -16.83
CA GLY A 410 46.57 -3.45 -16.85
C GLY A 410 47.11 -2.26 -17.66
N PRO A 411 48.37 -1.84 -17.44
CA PRO A 411 48.99 -0.79 -18.25
C PRO A 411 49.01 -1.18 -19.73
N PRO A 412 48.76 -0.25 -20.67
CA PRO A 412 48.79 1.21 -20.48
C PRO A 412 47.41 1.90 -20.38
N LEU A 413 46.30 1.20 -20.20
CA LEU A 413 44.99 1.76 -20.58
C LEU A 413 43.96 1.73 -19.44
N ASN A 414 43.93 2.79 -18.63
CA ASN A 414 42.75 3.14 -17.84
C ASN A 414 41.71 3.76 -18.78
N GLU A 415 40.84 2.93 -19.33
CA GLU A 415 39.86 3.42 -20.29
C GLU A 415 38.48 3.65 -19.68
N GLU A 416 37.87 4.72 -20.16
CA GLU A 416 36.70 5.35 -19.57
C GLU A 416 35.44 4.90 -20.29
N TYR A 417 34.36 4.71 -19.52
CA TYR A 417 33.02 4.46 -20.05
C TYR A 417 32.27 5.78 -20.12
N GLU A 418 32.27 6.41 -21.30
CA GLU A 418 31.72 7.74 -21.54
C GLU A 418 30.38 7.69 -22.30
N TYR A 419 29.42 8.51 -21.87
CA TYR A 419 28.09 8.63 -22.45
C TYR A 419 27.80 10.10 -22.72
N ILE A 420 27.64 10.45 -23.99
CA ILE A 420 27.13 11.76 -24.40
C ILE A 420 25.62 11.63 -24.60
N LEU A 421 24.85 12.47 -23.91
CA LEU A 421 23.40 12.55 -23.94
C LEU A 421 22.98 13.95 -24.39
N ASN A 422 22.12 14.00 -25.41
CA ASN A 422 21.44 15.21 -25.82
C ASN A 422 20.09 15.21 -25.10
N VAL A 423 19.96 16.05 -24.07
CA VAL A 423 18.74 16.18 -23.26
C VAL A 423 17.97 17.41 -23.69
#